data_AF-U6SSX4-F1
#
_entry.id   AF-U6SSX4-F1
#
_cell.length_a   1.000
_cell.length_b   1.000
_cell.length_c   1.000
_cell.angle_alpha   90.00
_cell.angle_beta   90.00
_cell.angle_gamma   90.00
#
_symmetry.space_group_name_H-M   'P 1'
#
loop_
_entity.id
_entity.type
_entity.pdbx_description
1 polymer ?
#
loop_
_entity_poly.entity_id
_entity_poly.type
_entity_poly.pdbx_seq_one_letter_code
_entity_poly.pdbx_strand_id
1 'polypeptide(L)'
;MIVAFVVALILPVFGDTIINFIKSFGHLPDEMEVLFRVLRWALSITITVIIFAALYHFAPNVKTPFKHALPGAVFSTLSWQLTSLGFSIYISNFGNYSETYGSLGGIFILMLWFFLIGIILVVGAEINAIIYRKRKKRLVQDEHMTKSI
;
A
#
# COMPACT_ATOMS: atom_id res chain seq x y z
N MET A 1 -0.76 -15.93 -4.30
CA MET A 1 -1.19 -14.51 -4.22
C MET A 1 -2.48 -14.36 -3.45
N ILE A 2 -3.56 -15.08 -3.81
CA ILE A 2 -4.87 -14.97 -3.13
C ILE A 2 -4.75 -15.20 -1.61
N VAL A 3 -4.04 -16.26 -1.16
CA VAL A 3 -3.85 -16.54 0.28
C VAL A 3 -3.10 -15.41 0.99
N ALA A 4 -2.03 -14.87 0.39
CA ALA A 4 -1.29 -13.74 0.95
C ALA A 4 -2.17 -12.47 1.03
N PHE A 5 -3.02 -12.25 0.02
CA PHE A 5 -3.99 -11.15 -0.02
C PHE A 5 -5.07 -11.30 1.06
N VAL A 6 -5.56 -12.53 1.29
CA VAL A 6 -6.55 -12.84 2.31
C VAL A 6 -5.97 -12.66 3.71
N VAL A 7 -4.78 -13.20 3.98
CA VAL A 7 -4.07 -12.98 5.27
C VAL A 7 -3.78 -11.50 5.49
N ALA A 8 -3.41 -10.78 4.43
CA ALA A 8 -3.15 -9.36 4.45
C ALA A 8 -4.38 -8.49 4.74
N LEU A 9 -5.57 -8.93 4.34
CA LEU A 9 -6.82 -8.22 4.65
C LEU A 9 -7.33 -8.58 6.04
N ILE A 10 -7.14 -9.82 6.49
CA ILE A 10 -7.66 -10.28 7.77
C ILE A 10 -6.93 -9.62 8.94
N LEU A 11 -5.60 -9.57 8.92
CA LEU A 11 -4.81 -9.08 10.07
C LEU A 11 -5.06 -7.59 10.43
N PRO A 12 -5.04 -6.64 9.48
CA PRO A 12 -5.29 -5.23 9.77
C PRO A 12 -6.75 -4.92 10.14
N VAL A 13 -7.69 -5.62 9.50
CA VAL A 13 -9.14 -5.40 9.65
C VAL A 13 -9.66 -6.02 10.95
N PHE A 14 -9.27 -7.25 11.27
CA PHE A 14 -9.69 -7.93 12.49
C PHE A 14 -8.77 -7.66 13.69
N GLY A 15 -7.68 -6.91 13.53
CA GLY A 15 -6.74 -6.62 14.60
C GLY A 15 -7.40 -5.97 15.84
N ASP A 16 -8.31 -5.01 15.63
CA ASP A 16 -9.06 -4.40 16.74
C ASP A 16 -10.02 -5.40 17.39
N THR A 17 -10.70 -6.24 16.60
CA THR A 17 -11.60 -7.26 17.11
C THR A 17 -10.85 -8.28 17.96
N ILE A 18 -9.66 -8.71 17.52
CA ILE A 18 -8.81 -9.65 18.25
C ILE A 18 -8.30 -9.03 19.55
N ILE A 19 -7.81 -7.78 19.51
CA ILE A 19 -7.33 -7.07 20.70
C ILE A 19 -8.47 -6.87 21.70
N ASN A 20 -9.66 -6.46 21.24
CA ASN A 20 -10.83 -6.25 22.09
C ASN A 20 -11.39 -7.57 22.65
N PHE A 21 -11.30 -8.67 21.90
CA PHE A 21 -11.65 -10.01 22.38
C PHE A 21 -10.66 -10.52 23.44
N ILE A 22 -9.37 -10.21 23.32
CA ILE A 22 -8.39 -10.54 24.36
C ILE A 22 -8.63 -9.69 25.61
N LYS A 23 -8.99 -8.40 25.44
CA LYS A 23 -9.38 -7.51 26.55
C LYS A 23 -10.62 -7.97 27.30
N SER A 24 -11.53 -8.74 26.68
CA SER A 24 -12.71 -9.28 27.39
C SER A 24 -12.37 -10.43 28.34
N PHE A 25 -11.22 -11.09 28.15
CA PHE A 25 -10.73 -12.15 29.04
C PHE A 25 -9.77 -11.66 30.14
N GLY A 26 -9.28 -10.41 30.08
CA GLY A 26 -8.42 -9.83 31.12
C GLY A 26 -8.03 -8.37 30.89
N HIS A 27 -7.66 -7.67 31.97
CA HIS A 27 -7.17 -6.29 31.91
C HIS A 27 -5.73 -6.26 31.39
N LEU A 28 -5.52 -5.70 30.20
CA LEU A 28 -4.19 -5.43 29.65
C LEU A 28 -3.65 -4.12 30.25
N PRO A 29 -2.40 -4.08 30.73
CA PRO A 29 -1.74 -2.84 31.15
C PRO A 29 -1.65 -1.83 29.99
N ASP A 30 -1.79 -0.53 30.28
CA ASP A 30 -1.78 0.54 29.26
C ASP A 30 -0.50 0.55 28.40
N GLU A 31 0.65 0.17 28.97
CA GLU A 31 1.93 0.05 28.25
C GLU A 31 1.89 -1.03 27.15
N MET A 32 1.18 -2.14 27.40
CA MET A 32 1.01 -3.21 26.41
C MET A 32 0.09 -2.78 25.27
N GLU A 33 -0.92 -1.94 25.54
CA GLU A 33 -1.81 -1.42 24.50
C GLU A 33 -1.06 -0.58 23.46
N VAL A 34 -0.16 0.30 23.90
CA VAL A 34 0.65 1.12 22.99
C VAL A 34 1.53 0.23 22.11
N LEU A 35 2.16 -0.78 22.70
CA LEU A 35 2.97 -1.74 21.96
C LEU A 35 2.14 -2.48 20.90
N PHE A 36 0.97 -3.01 21.25
CA PHE A 36 0.08 -3.69 20.30
C PHE A 36 -0.38 -2.75 19.18
N ARG A 37 -0.68 -1.50 19.50
CA ARG A 37 -1.09 -0.48 18.52
C ARG A 37 0.04 -0.20 17.52
N VAL A 38 1.27 0.03 18.00
CA VAL A 38 2.44 0.25 17.15
C VAL A 38 2.72 -0.98 16.29
N LEU A 39 2.70 -2.18 16.89
CA LEU A 39 2.94 -3.44 16.18
C LEU A 39 1.92 -3.65 15.05
N ARG A 40 0.65 -3.30 15.30
CA ARG A 40 -0.41 -3.38 14.29
C ARG A 40 -0.19 -2.42 13.13
N TRP A 41 0.13 -1.15 13.41
CA TRP A 41 0.42 -0.18 12.34
C TRP A 41 1.63 -0.61 11.52
N ALA A 42 2.71 -1.05 12.18
CA ALA A 42 3.91 -1.57 11.52
C ALA A 42 3.58 -2.79 10.65
N LEU A 43 2.79 -3.74 11.18
CA LEU A 43 2.38 -4.93 10.45
C LEU A 43 1.50 -4.59 9.24
N SER A 44 0.54 -3.67 9.40
CA SER A 44 -0.32 -3.21 8.31
C SER A 44 0.49 -2.57 7.20
N ILE A 45 1.43 -1.68 7.52
CA ILE A 45 2.31 -1.06 6.52
C ILE A 45 3.16 -2.12 5.81
N THR A 46 3.75 -3.04 6.58
CA THR A 46 4.59 -4.13 6.03
C THR A 46 3.81 -4.99 5.05
N ILE A 47 2.58 -5.35 5.42
CA ILE A 47 1.69 -6.13 4.58
C ILE A 47 1.33 -5.39 3.28
N THR A 48 0.96 -4.10 3.36
CA THR A 48 0.61 -3.30 2.19
C THR A 48 1.79 -3.18 1.23
N VAL A 49 3.01 -2.99 1.75
CA VAL A 49 4.25 -2.98 0.94
C VAL A 49 4.42 -4.32 0.24
N ILE A 50 4.20 -5.45 0.93
CA ILE A 50 4.31 -6.79 0.32
C ILE A 50 3.28 -6.95 -0.80
N ILE A 51 2.04 -6.48 -0.61
CA ILE A 51 0.99 -6.54 -1.64
C ILE A 51 1.40 -5.75 -2.88
N PHE A 52 1.80 -4.48 -2.73
CA PHE A 52 2.20 -3.66 -3.88
C PHE A 52 3.49 -4.16 -4.52
N ALA A 53 4.44 -4.68 -3.74
CA ALA A 53 5.64 -5.30 -4.29
C ALA A 53 5.29 -6.56 -5.10
N ALA A 54 4.38 -7.40 -4.61
CA ALA A 54 3.86 -8.54 -5.36
C ALA A 54 3.15 -8.08 -6.63
N LEU A 55 2.28 -7.08 -6.55
CA LEU A 55 1.60 -6.51 -7.72
C LEU A 55 2.61 -6.05 -8.77
N TYR A 56 3.64 -5.31 -8.38
CA TYR A 56 4.69 -4.85 -9.29
C TYR A 56 5.67 -5.92 -9.77
N HIS A 57 5.76 -7.04 -9.08
CA HIS A 57 6.57 -8.18 -9.51
C HIS A 57 5.82 -9.10 -10.48
N PHE A 58 4.52 -9.32 -10.25
CA PHE A 58 3.70 -10.22 -11.07
C PHE A 58 3.02 -9.53 -12.26
N ALA A 59 2.77 -8.21 -12.20
CA ALA A 59 2.15 -7.49 -13.31
C ALA A 59 3.04 -7.42 -14.57
N PRO A 60 4.36 -7.21 -14.49
CA PRO A 60 5.22 -7.24 -15.67
C PRO A 60 5.52 -8.68 -16.09
N ASN A 61 5.43 -8.99 -17.38
CA ASN A 61 5.88 -10.28 -17.94
C ASN A 61 7.43 -10.40 -18.02
N VAL A 62 8.16 -9.66 -17.18
CA VAL A 62 9.63 -9.59 -17.19
C VAL A 62 10.12 -10.04 -15.82
N LYS A 63 10.95 -11.09 -15.79
CA LYS A 63 11.52 -11.64 -14.56
C LYS A 63 12.51 -10.65 -13.96
N THR A 64 12.04 -9.80 -13.04
CA THR A 64 12.89 -8.90 -12.26
C THR A 64 12.93 -9.35 -10.81
N PRO A 65 14.06 -9.26 -10.10
CA PRO A 65 14.12 -9.66 -8.69
C PRO A 65 13.14 -8.85 -7.85
N PHE A 66 12.46 -9.48 -6.88
CA PHE A 66 11.47 -8.85 -5.99
C PHE A 66 11.99 -7.58 -5.29
N LYS A 67 13.31 -7.50 -5.07
CA LYS A 67 13.99 -6.34 -4.48
C LYS A 67 13.85 -5.05 -5.31
N HIS A 68 13.58 -5.16 -6.62
CA HIS A 68 13.38 -4.00 -7.50
C HIS A 68 11.96 -3.44 -7.45
N ALA A 69 11.01 -4.20 -6.92
CA ALA A 69 9.62 -3.75 -6.76
C ALA A 69 9.40 -2.93 -5.48
N LEU A 70 10.32 -3.06 -4.49
CA LEU A 70 10.25 -2.40 -3.19
C LEU A 70 10.16 -0.86 -3.25
N PRO A 71 10.96 -0.13 -4.05
CA PRO A 71 10.93 1.33 -4.04
C PRO A 71 9.55 1.90 -4.42
N GLY A 72 8.95 1.39 -5.50
CA GLY A 72 7.60 1.75 -5.92
C GLY A 72 6.55 1.27 -4.93
N ALA A 73 6.71 0.09 -4.34
CA ALA A 73 5.76 -0.42 -3.33
C ALA A 73 5.72 0.43 -2.06
N VAL A 74 6.86 0.92 -1.60
CA VAL A 74 6.95 1.85 -0.46
C VAL A 74 6.31 3.18 -0.82
N PHE A 75 6.61 3.75 -1.98
CA PHE A 75 5.98 4.97 -2.46
C PHE A 75 4.45 4.83 -2.49
N SER A 76 3.95 3.77 -3.13
CA SER A 76 2.52 3.55 -3.26
C SER A 76 1.83 3.30 -1.92
N THR A 77 2.51 2.65 -0.98
CA THR A 77 1.99 2.48 0.39
C THR A 77 1.85 3.82 1.10
N LEU A 78 2.87 4.68 1.04
CA LEU A 78 2.84 5.99 1.68
C LEU A 78 1.77 6.89 1.05
N SER A 79 1.71 6.94 -0.28
CA SER A 79 0.69 7.70 -1.00
C SER A 79 -0.72 7.16 -0.72
N TRP A 80 -0.90 5.84 -0.65
CA TRP A 80 -2.18 5.23 -0.29
C TRP A 80 -2.63 5.70 1.10
N GLN A 81 -1.75 5.69 2.10
CA GLN A 81 -2.11 6.12 3.45
C GLN A 81 -2.46 7.61 3.50
N LEU A 82 -1.68 8.45 2.82
CA LEU A 82 -1.94 9.88 2.74
C LEU A 82 -3.27 10.17 2.04
N THR A 83 -3.54 9.50 0.93
CA THR A 83 -4.83 9.58 0.23
C THR A 83 -5.96 9.07 1.09
N SER A 84 -5.78 7.98 1.85
CA SER A 84 -6.80 7.46 2.76
C SER A 84 -7.19 8.47 3.83
N LEU A 85 -6.20 9.13 4.43
CA LEU A 85 -6.43 10.18 5.42
C LEU A 85 -7.12 11.40 4.79
N GLY A 86 -6.61 11.89 3.66
CA GLY A 86 -7.20 13.04 2.95
C GLY A 86 -8.63 12.77 2.49
N PHE A 87 -8.91 11.55 2.04
CA PHE A 87 -10.23 11.14 1.59
C PHE A 87 -11.22 10.96 2.74
N SER A 88 -10.75 10.50 3.91
CA SER A 88 -11.58 10.47 5.12
C SER A 88 -12.08 11.87 5.49
N ILE A 89 -11.20 12.88 5.38
CA ILE A 89 -11.56 14.28 5.60
C ILE A 89 -12.49 14.79 4.49
N TYR A 90 -12.27 14.40 3.24
CA TYR A 90 -13.14 14.78 2.14
C TYR A 90 -14.57 14.25 2.32
N ILE A 91 -14.72 12.95 2.64
CA ILE A 91 -16.03 12.32 2.87
C ILE A 91 -16.73 12.91 4.09
N SER A 92 -16.01 13.22 5.18
CA SER A 92 -16.65 13.76 6.38
C SER A 92 -17.35 15.11 6.13
N ASN A 93 -16.88 15.86 5.14
CA ASN A 93 -17.51 17.12 4.71
C ASN A 93 -18.60 16.93 3.63
N PHE A 94 -18.74 15.71 3.08
CA PHE A 94 -19.62 15.39 1.95
C PHE A 94 -21.08 15.12 2.37
N GLY A 95 -21.38 15.00 3.66
CA GLY A 95 -22.72 14.73 4.18
C GLY A 95 -23.82 15.63 3.60
N ASN A 96 -23.51 16.91 3.36
CA ASN A 96 -24.46 17.87 2.76
C ASN A 96 -24.72 17.65 1.26
N TYR A 97 -23.80 17.03 0.51
CA TYR A 97 -24.00 16.72 -0.92
C TYR A 97 -24.79 15.41 -1.14
N SER A 98 -24.79 14.51 -0.16
CA SER A 98 -25.56 13.28 -0.19
C SER A 98 -27.07 13.51 -0.16
N GLU A 99 -27.54 14.63 0.40
CA GLU A 99 -28.98 14.96 0.44
C GLU A 99 -29.53 15.33 -0.94
N THR A 100 -28.73 16.00 -1.77
CA THR A 100 -29.15 16.45 -3.10
C THR A 100 -29.03 15.36 -4.17
N TYR A 101 -27.99 14.53 -4.10
CA TYR A 101 -27.67 13.52 -5.14
C TYR A 101 -27.88 12.08 -4.69
N GLY A 102 -28.17 11.82 -3.42
CA GLY A 102 -28.44 10.49 -2.89
C GLY A 102 -27.35 9.48 -3.24
N SER A 103 -27.76 8.32 -3.77
CA SER A 103 -26.87 7.21 -4.13
C SER A 103 -25.87 7.53 -5.25
N LEU A 104 -26.15 8.51 -6.12
CA LEU A 104 -25.20 8.94 -7.16
C LEU A 104 -23.94 9.56 -6.56
N GLY A 105 -24.07 10.31 -5.45
CA GLY A 105 -22.93 10.89 -4.74
C GLY A 105 -21.95 9.80 -4.26
N GLY A 106 -22.48 8.70 -3.72
CA GLY A 106 -21.68 7.56 -3.28
C GLY A 106 -20.88 6.90 -4.42
N ILE A 107 -21.48 6.76 -5.60
CA ILE A 107 -20.79 6.20 -6.79
C ILE A 107 -19.63 7.11 -7.20
N PHE A 108 -19.85 8.43 -7.27
CA PHE A 108 -18.79 9.38 -7.64
C PHE A 108 -17.64 9.37 -6.65
N ILE A 109 -17.92 9.31 -5.34
CA ILE A 109 -16.90 9.15 -4.30
C ILE A 109 -16.08 7.88 -4.55
N LEU A 110 -16.75 6.74 -4.75
CA LEU A 110 -16.06 5.47 -5.00
C LEU A 110 -15.21 5.51 -6.28
N MET A 111 -15.71 6.14 -7.34
CA MET A 111 -14.95 6.34 -8.58
C MET A 111 -13.72 7.22 -8.35
N LEU A 112 -13.86 8.32 -7.60
CA LEU A 112 -12.75 9.19 -7.24
C LEU A 112 -11.70 8.44 -6.41
N TRP A 113 -12.15 7.60 -5.46
CA TRP A 113 -11.25 6.75 -4.68
C TRP A 113 -10.44 5.82 -5.59
N PHE A 114 -11.10 5.05 -6.46
CA PHE A 114 -10.42 4.15 -7.38
C PHE A 114 -9.52 4.89 -8.36
N PHE A 115 -9.91 6.07 -8.81
CA PHE A 115 -9.08 6.92 -9.66
C PHE A 115 -7.77 7.32 -8.97
N LEU A 116 -7.85 7.79 -7.71
CA LEU A 116 -6.66 8.14 -6.93
C LEU A 116 -5.74 6.95 -6.71
N ILE A 117 -6.32 5.79 -6.35
CA ILE A 117 -5.55 4.54 -6.22
C ILE A 117 -4.90 4.16 -7.55
N GLY A 118 -5.61 4.29 -8.67
CA GLY A 118 -5.07 4.03 -10.01
C GLY A 118 -3.83 4.87 -10.31
N ILE A 119 -3.89 6.18 -10.03
CA ILE A 119 -2.74 7.07 -10.19
C ILE A 119 -1.55 6.63 -9.33
N ILE A 120 -1.79 6.33 -8.05
CA ILE A 120 -0.74 5.89 -7.12
C ILE A 120 -0.05 4.62 -7.63
N LEU A 121 -0.83 3.68 -8.16
CA LEU A 121 -0.31 2.43 -8.68
C LEU A 121 0.52 2.64 -9.95
N VAL A 122 0.05 3.46 -10.88
CA VAL A 122 0.78 3.78 -12.12
C VAL A 122 2.09 4.50 -11.81
N VAL A 123 2.07 5.52 -10.95
CA VAL A 123 3.29 6.26 -10.58
C VAL A 123 4.29 5.35 -9.86
N GLY A 124 3.83 4.50 -8.94
CA GLY A 124 4.72 3.53 -8.29
C GLY A 124 5.34 2.51 -9.26
N ALA A 125 4.60 2.10 -10.29
CA ALA A 125 5.13 1.24 -11.36
C ALA A 125 6.19 1.95 -12.21
N GLU A 126 5.96 3.22 -12.57
CA GLU A 126 6.91 4.04 -13.31
C GLU A 126 8.21 4.26 -12.52
N ILE A 127 8.13 4.50 -11.21
CA ILE A 127 9.29 4.59 -10.32
C ILE A 127 10.13 3.30 -10.41
N ASN A 128 9.48 2.14 -10.32
CA ASN A 128 10.16 0.86 -10.45
C ASN A 128 10.81 0.68 -11.83
N ALA A 129 10.12 1.07 -12.91
CA ALA A 129 10.62 1.00 -14.27
C ALA A 129 11.86 1.89 -14.50
N ILE A 130 11.84 3.13 -13.99
CA ILE A 130 12.95 4.08 -14.08
C ILE A 130 14.18 3.55 -13.33
N ILE A 131 14.00 3.03 -12.11
CA ILE A 131 15.10 2.48 -11.30
C ILE A 131 15.71 1.26 -11.99
N TYR A 132 14.88 0.38 -12.53
CA TYR A 132 15.34 -0.78 -13.29
C TYR A 132 16.16 -0.37 -14.53
N ARG A 133 15.66 0.59 -15.32
CA ARG A 133 16.34 1.09 -16.51
C ARG A 133 17.68 1.76 -16.18
N LYS A 134 17.76 2.55 -15.10
CA LYS A 134 19.01 3.19 -14.64
C LYS A 134 20.06 2.15 -14.23
N ARG A 135 19.67 1.10 -13.51
CA ARG A 135 20.59 0.02 -13.12
C ARG A 135 21.10 -0.77 -14.32
N LYS A 136 20.22 -1.12 -15.27
CA LYS A 136 20.62 -1.83 -16.50
C LYS A 136 21.63 -1.02 -17.33
N LYS A 137 21.45 0.30 -17.45
CA LYS A 137 22.40 1.17 -18.16
C LYS A 137 23.79 1.19 -17.52
N ARG A 138 23.88 1.24 -16.18
CA ARG A 138 25.18 1.21 -15.48
C ARG A 138 25.95 -0.08 -15.72
N LEU A 139 25.27 -1.23 -15.61
CA LEU A 139 25.90 -2.54 -15.83
C LEU A 139 26.51 -2.68 -17.23
N VAL A 140 25.83 -2.19 -18.26
CA VAL A 140 26.34 -2.21 -19.64
C VAL A 140 27.58 -1.31 -19.79
N GLN A 141 27.59 -0.14 -19.14
CA GLN A 141 28.70 0.79 -19.23
C GLN A 141 29.97 0.29 -18.52
N ASP A 142 29.83 -0.37 -17.38
CA ASP A 142 30.96 -0.98 -16.64
C ASP A 142 31.60 -2.14 -17.45
N GLU A 143 30.79 -2.92 -18.17
CA GLU A 143 31.28 -4.01 -19.03
C GLU A 143 32.07 -3.49 -20.25
N HIS A 144 31.66 -2.35 -20.83
CA HIS A 144 32.41 -1.70 -21.90
C HIS A 144 33.76 -1.14 -21.43
N MET A 145 33.84 -0.60 -20.20
CA MET A 145 35.10 -0.11 -19.63
C MET A 145 36.09 -1.24 -19.32
N THR A 146 35.59 -2.41 -18.93
CA THR A 146 36.42 -3.57 -18.59
C THR A 146 37.01 -4.23 -19.84
N LYS A 147 36.31 -4.20 -20.99
CA LYS A 147 36.78 -4.79 -22.25
C LYS A 147 37.74 -3.88 -23.05
N SER A 148 37.92 -2.62 -22.64
CA SER A 148 38.82 -1.66 -23.30
C SER A 148 40.21 -1.53 -22.67
N ILE A 149 40.51 -2.31 -21.63
CA ILE A 149 41.80 -2.38 -20.92
C ILE A 149 42.44 -3.73 -21.26
#